data_AF-A0AA95LS15-F1
#
_entry.id   AF-A0AA95LS15-F1
#
_cell.length_a   1.000
_cell.length_b   1.000
_cell.length_c   1.000
_cell.angle_alpha   90.00
_cell.angle_beta   90.00
_cell.angle_gamma   90.00
#
_symmetry.space_group_name_H-M   'P 1'
#
loop_
_entity.id
_entity.type
_entity.pdbx_description
1 polymer ?
#
loop_
_entity_poly.entity_id
_entity_poly.type
_entity_poly.pdbx_seq_one_letter_code
_entity_poly.pdbx_strand_id
1 'polypeptide(L)'
;MYEIARWDLDRLYPIEDILTPILGLKEQYYVTKDVEILSKLIQAIEKAEYYMYCRSAEESVTSELAIAFTTVKDLKRIFMKNVKKVL
;
A
#
# COMPACT_ATOMS: atom_id res chain seq x y z
N MET A 1 5.67 7.44 32.41
CA MET A 1 5.26 6.48 31.37
C MET A 1 5.00 7.31 30.12
N TYR A 2 5.85 7.23 29.10
CA TYR A 2 5.55 7.89 27.82
C TYR A 2 4.56 7.00 27.09
N GLU A 3 3.30 7.40 27.10
CA GLU A 3 2.26 6.78 26.28
C GLU A 3 2.56 7.18 24.84
N ILE A 4 3.22 6.30 24.09
CA ILE A 4 3.35 6.48 22.65
C ILE A 4 1.93 6.39 22.12
N ALA A 5 1.41 7.48 21.56
CA ALA A 5 0.12 7.47 20.88
C ALA A 5 0.21 6.43 19.74
N ARG A 6 -0.33 5.24 19.98
CA ARG A 6 -0.47 4.20 18.96
C ARG A 6 -1.60 4.65 18.05
N TRP A 7 -1.29 4.80 16.78
CA TRP A 7 -2.29 5.09 15.76
C TRP A 7 -3.20 3.85 15.66
N ASP A 8 -4.51 4.06 15.56
CA ASP A 8 -5.49 2.98 15.36
C ASP A 8 -5.38 2.44 13.92
N LEU A 9 -4.26 1.76 13.64
CA LEU A 9 -3.87 1.26 12.33
C LEU A 9 -4.72 0.06 11.90
N ASP A 10 -5.28 -0.68 12.88
CA ASP A 10 -6.25 -1.75 12.67
C ASP A 10 -7.53 -1.24 11.98
N ARG A 11 -7.88 0.04 12.15
CA ARG A 11 -8.99 0.66 11.42
C ARG A 11 -8.65 0.94 9.94
N LEU A 12 -7.37 1.12 9.62
CA LEU A 12 -6.91 1.36 8.24
C LEU A 12 -6.82 0.06 7.45
N TYR A 13 -6.28 -0.98 8.09
CA TYR A 13 -6.25 -2.36 7.60
C TYR A 13 -6.62 -3.29 8.75
N PRO A 14 -7.82 -3.93 8.72
CA PRO A 14 -8.26 -4.79 9.81
C PRO A 14 -7.49 -6.11 9.91
N ILE A 15 -6.61 -6.39 8.95
CA ILE A 15 -5.90 -7.67 8.79
C ILE A 15 -4.56 -7.36 8.11
N GLU A 16 -3.49 -8.05 8.51
CA GLU A 16 -2.13 -8.01 7.93
C GLU A 16 -2.07 -8.28 6.41
N ASP A 17 -3.20 -8.58 5.78
CA ASP A 17 -3.32 -8.85 4.35
C ASP A 17 -3.49 -7.56 3.52
N ILE A 18 -2.39 -6.81 3.45
CA ILE A 18 -2.32 -5.56 2.69
C ILE A 18 -2.17 -5.84 1.18
N LEU A 19 -1.54 -6.96 0.81
CA LEU A 19 -1.10 -7.23 -0.56
C LEU A 19 -2.18 -7.88 -1.42
N THR A 20 -2.99 -8.80 -0.89
CA THR A 20 -4.05 -9.49 -1.66
C THR A 20 -4.99 -8.54 -2.39
N PRO A 21 -5.57 -7.50 -1.76
CA PRO A 21 -6.45 -6.58 -2.49
C PRO A 21 -5.72 -5.84 -3.61
N ILE A 22 -4.44 -5.50 -3.43
CA ILE A 22 -3.64 -4.80 -4.44
C ILE A 22 -3.33 -5.73 -5.63
N LEU A 23 -2.98 -6.99 -5.36
CA LEU A 23 -2.69 -7.98 -6.39
C LEU A 23 -3.95 -8.30 -7.23
N GLY A 24 -5.11 -8.45 -6.57
CA GLY A 24 -6.38 -8.65 -7.28
C GLY A 24 -6.74 -7.47 -8.20
N LEU A 25 -6.57 -6.23 -7.73
CA LEU A 25 -6.78 -5.03 -8.56
C LEU A 25 -5.78 -4.94 -9.72
N LYS A 26 -4.52 -5.33 -9.48
CA LYS A 26 -3.49 -5.39 -10.52
C LYS A 26 -3.90 -6.36 -11.63
N GLU A 27 -4.28 -7.59 -11.30
CA GLU A 27 -4.71 -8.58 -12.29
C GLU A 27 -5.93 -8.12 -13.08
N GLN A 28 -6.95 -7.58 -12.39
CA GLN A 28 -8.13 -7.02 -13.03
C GLN A 28 -7.77 -5.88 -14.00
N TYR A 29 -6.87 -4.97 -13.61
CA TYR A 29 -6.41 -3.91 -14.50
C TYR A 29 -5.65 -4.46 -15.71
N TYR A 30 -4.82 -5.48 -15.54
CA TYR A 30 -4.10 -6.08 -16.66
C TYR A 30 -5.03 -6.69 -17.70
N VAL A 31 -6.15 -7.27 -17.28
CA VAL A 31 -7.17 -7.85 -18.16
C VAL A 31 -8.06 -6.78 -18.80
N THR A 32 -8.59 -5.87 -17.99
CA THR A 32 -9.63 -4.91 -18.43
C THR A 32 -9.07 -3.62 -19.03
N LYS A 33 -7.88 -3.20 -18.61
CA LYS A 33 -7.31 -1.87 -18.88
C LYS A 33 -8.21 -0.71 -18.45
N ASP A 34 -9.11 -0.96 -17.50
CA ASP A 34 -10.10 -0.01 -17.04
C ASP A 34 -9.48 1.08 -16.12
N VAL A 35 -9.86 2.33 -16.36
CA VAL A 35 -9.32 3.51 -15.64
C VAL A 35 -9.85 3.60 -14.21
N GLU A 36 -11.09 3.16 -13.95
CA GLU A 36 -11.65 3.07 -12.60
C GLU A 36 -10.88 2.03 -11.77
N ILE A 37 -10.56 0.88 -12.36
CA ILE A 37 -9.73 -0.15 -11.72
C ILE A 37 -8.32 0.38 -11.47
N LEU A 38 -7.73 1.12 -12.42
CA LEU A 38 -6.44 1.78 -12.22
C LEU A 38 -6.47 2.78 -11.05
N SER A 39 -7.53 3.59 -10.95
CA SER A 39 -7.70 4.55 -9.86
C SER A 39 -7.81 3.83 -8.50
N LYS A 40 -8.60 2.76 -8.41
CA LYS A 40 -8.71 1.92 -7.21
C LYS A 40 -7.38 1.29 -6.83
N LEU A 41 -6.63 0.79 -7.81
CA LEU A 41 -5.29 0.21 -7.61
C LEU A 41 -4.31 1.24 -7.05
N ILE A 42 -4.27 2.45 -7.62
CA ILE A 42 -3.43 3.56 -7.16
C ILE A 42 -3.78 3.91 -5.71
N GLN A 43 -5.06 4.10 -5.38
CA GLN A 43 -5.50 4.41 -4.02
C GLN A 43 -5.12 3.32 -3.01
N ALA A 44 -5.27 2.04 -3.39
CA ALA A 44 -4.88 0.91 -2.54
C ALA A 44 -3.36 0.89 -2.29
N ILE A 45 -2.54 1.21 -3.28
CA ILE A 45 -1.09 1.32 -3.15
C ILE A 45 -0.69 2.47 -2.21
N GLU A 46 -1.30 3.65 -2.34
CA GLU A 46 -1.01 4.80 -1.45
C GLU A 46 -1.41 4.51 -0.01
N LYS A 47 -2.58 3.90 0.18
CA LYS A 47 -3.07 3.50 1.51
C LYS A 47 -2.14 2.50 2.17
N ALA A 48 -1.64 1.51 1.41
CA ALA A 48 -0.68 0.52 1.90
C ALA A 48 0.67 1.14 2.29
N GLU A 49 1.20 2.05 1.48
CA GLU A 49 2.45 2.76 1.78
C GLU A 49 2.31 3.59 3.07
N TYR A 50 1.18 4.30 3.23
CA TYR A 50 0.90 5.07 4.43
C TYR A 50 0.80 4.18 5.68
N TYR A 51 0.09 3.06 5.59
CA TYR A 51 0.00 2.09 6.68
C TYR A 51 1.38 1.58 7.10
N MET A 52 2.23 1.20 6.14
CA MET A 52 3.56 0.68 6.44
C MET A 52 4.50 1.73 7.00
N TYR A 53 4.39 2.99 6.56
CA TYR A 53 5.11 4.10 7.17
C TYR A 53 4.75 4.25 8.66
N CYS A 54 3.46 4.19 8.99
CA CYS A 54 3.00 4.28 10.38
C CYS A 54 3.47 3.09 11.22
N ARG A 55 3.33 1.85 10.72
CA ARG A 55 3.83 0.66 11.43
C ARG A 55 5.33 0.70 11.67
N SER A 56 6.11 1.18 10.70
CA SER A 56 7.57 1.33 10.84
C SER A 56 7.99 2.37 11.88
N ALA A 57 7.11 3.32 12.21
CA ALA A 57 7.34 4.32 13.25
C ALA A 57 6.98 3.81 14.65
N GLU A 58 6.11 2.80 14.77
CA GLU A 58 5.65 2.23 16.05
C GLU A 58 6.43 0.99 16.49
N GLU A 59 6.82 0.14 15.55
CA GLU A 59 7.46 -1.16 15.82
C GLU A 59 8.68 -1.36 14.92
N SER A 60 9.67 -2.11 15.41
CA SER A 60 10.78 -2.59 14.59
C SER A 60 10.22 -3.40 13.41
N VAL A 61 10.56 -2.99 12.19
CA VAL A 61 10.09 -3.62 10.95
C VAL A 61 10.45 -5.12 10.96
N THR A 62 9.43 -5.98 10.95
CA THR A 62 9.62 -7.42 10.81
C THR A 62 10.01 -7.76 9.35
N SER A 63 10.65 -8.91 9.14
CA SER A 63 11.06 -9.35 7.80
C SER A 63 9.89 -9.40 6.80
N GLU A 64 8.71 -9.82 7.26
CA GLU A 64 7.49 -9.89 6.45
C GLU A 64 7.00 -8.49 6.04
N LEU A 65 7.02 -7.54 6.98
CA LEU A 65 6.65 -6.16 6.71
C LEU A 65 7.64 -5.49 5.73
N ALA A 66 8.93 -5.82 5.81
CA ALA A 66 9.95 -5.33 4.88
C ALA A 66 9.75 -5.84 3.44
N ILE A 67 9.36 -7.12 3.28
CA ILE A 67 9.03 -7.71 1.97
C ILE A 67 7.80 -7.01 1.38
N ALA A 68 6.76 -6.81 2.20
CA ALA A 68 5.56 -6.11 1.77
C ALA A 68 5.86 -4.65 1.38
N PHE A 69 6.71 -3.96 2.16
CA PHE A 69 7.17 -2.60 1.86
C PHE A 69 7.86 -2.48 0.51
N THR A 70 8.77 -3.42 0.22
CA THR A 70 9.47 -3.46 -1.07
C THR A 70 8.50 -3.66 -2.22
N THR A 71 7.53 -4.56 -2.05
CA THR A 71 6.50 -4.86 -3.05
C THR A 71 5.60 -3.66 -3.33
N VAL A 72 5.10 -2.97 -2.29
CA VAL A 72 4.27 -1.76 -2.43
C VAL A 72 5.06 -0.64 -3.12
N LYS A 73 6.33 -0.45 -2.76
CA LYS A 73 7.20 0.56 -3.39
C LYS A 73 7.43 0.29 -4.88
N ASP A 74 7.62 -0.96 -5.26
CA ASP A 74 7.77 -1.35 -6.67
C ASP A 74 6.47 -1.17 -7.45
N LEU A 75 5.32 -1.56 -6.87
CA LEU A 75 4.01 -1.33 -7.47
C LEU A 75 3.75 0.17 -7.67
N LYS A 76 4.03 0.99 -6.65
CA LYS A 76 3.95 2.46 -6.77
C LYS A 76 4.79 2.99 -7.91
N ARG A 77 6.03 2.50 -8.04
CA ARG A 77 6.92 2.88 -9.15
C ARG A 77 6.34 2.47 -10.50
N ILE A 78 5.73 1.29 -10.63
CA ILE A 78 5.17 0.81 -11.89
C ILE A 78 3.94 1.63 -12.29
N PHE A 79 3.00 1.82 -11.36
CA PHE A 79 1.69 2.41 -11.67
C PHE A 79 1.67 3.95 -11.59
N MET A 80 2.58 4.58 -10.85
CA MET A 80 2.54 6.03 -10.61
C MET A 80 3.73 6.82 -11.17
N LYS A 81 4.84 6.18 -11.58
CA LYS A 81 6.02 6.89 -12.14
C LYS A 81 5.70 7.66 -13.43
N ASN A 82 4.66 7.26 -14.15
CA ASN A 82 4.21 7.95 -15.37
C ASN A 82 3.07 8.97 -15.10
N VAL A 83 2.35 8.85 -13.98
CA VAL A 83 1.25 9.78 -13.63
C VAL A 83 1.80 11.16 -13.21
N LYS A 84 2.94 11.20 -12.49
CA LYS A 84 3.59 12.45 -12.09
C LYS A 84 4.31 13.21 -13.22
N LYS A 85 4.46 12.60 -14.41
CA LYS A 85 5.09 13.26 -15.58
C LYS A 85 4.08 14.02 -16.46
N VAL A 86 2.78 13.86 -16.19
CA VAL A 86 1.69 14.40 -17.02
C VAL A 86 0.96 15.57 -16.31
N LEU A 87 1.38 15.92 -15.09
CA LEU A 87 0.91 17.10 -14.33
C LEU A 87 1.97 18.21 -14.34
#